data_AF-A0A923TIM5-F1
#
_entry.id   AF-A0A923TIM5-F1
#
_cell.length_a   1.000
_cell.length_b   1.000
_cell.length_c   1.000
_cell.angle_alpha   90.00
_cell.angle_beta   90.00
_cell.angle_gamma   90.00
#
_symmetry.space_group_name_H-M   'P 1'
#
loop_
_entity.id
_entity.type
_entity.pdbx_description
1 polymer ?
#
loop_
_entity_poly.entity_id
_entity_poly.type
_entity_poly.pdbx_seq_one_letter_code
_entity_poly.pdbx_strand_id
1 'polypeptide(L)'
;MIKSLPLLLLFLSGLSLTAGCFHFGKNAKPKENPAIAAELEESFRQRWIEKRAIELGTKGMAPDLARAQAIEEFKTKYNFPAPTAR
;
A
#
# COMPACT_ATOMS: atom_id res chain seq x y z
N MET A 1 14.46 -36.87 -22.87
CA MET A 1 14.87 -36.79 -21.46
C MET A 1 15.54 -35.44 -21.24
N ILE A 2 14.81 -34.51 -20.62
CA ILE A 2 15.12 -33.08 -20.57
C ILE A 2 16.23 -32.82 -19.53
N LYS A 3 17.44 -32.55 -20.01
CA LYS A 3 18.62 -32.10 -19.23
C LYS A 3 18.56 -30.58 -19.02
N SER A 4 17.55 -30.07 -18.31
CA SER A 4 17.47 -28.63 -17.97
C SER A 4 17.49 -28.36 -16.46
N LEU A 5 17.61 -29.41 -15.65
CA LEU A 5 17.65 -29.32 -14.19
C LEU A 5 18.84 -28.51 -13.61
N PRO A 6 20.07 -28.54 -14.17
CA PRO A 6 21.17 -27.79 -13.56
C PRO A 6 21.12 -26.28 -13.86
N LEU A 7 20.34 -25.84 -14.86
CA LEU A 7 20.25 -24.42 -15.23
C LEU A 7 19.29 -23.63 -14.32
N LEU A 8 18.28 -24.31 -13.75
CA LEU A 8 17.30 -23.71 -12.84
C LEU A 8 17.91 -23.41 -11.45
N LEU A 9 18.86 -24.22 -11.00
CA LEU A 9 19.50 -24.09 -9.68
C LEU A 9 20.49 -22.92 -9.61
N LEU A 10 21.03 -22.45 -10.74
CA LEU A 10 21.99 -21.34 -10.77
C LEU A 10 21.34 -19.96 -10.63
N PHE A 11 20.04 -19.83 -10.89
CA PHE A 11 19.32 -18.56 -10.82
C PHE A 11 18.85 -18.20 -9.39
N LEU A 12 18.87 -19.16 -8.46
CA LEU A 12 18.28 -19.00 -7.13
C LEU A 12 19.27 -18.54 -6.04
N SER A 13 20.57 -18.51 -6.34
CA SER A 13 21.63 -18.16 -5.37
C SER A 13 22.01 -16.67 -5.34
N GLY A 14 21.42 -15.84 -6.20
CA GLY A 14 21.76 -14.41 -6.32
C GLY A 14 21.06 -13.48 -5.32
N LEU A 15 20.09 -13.96 -4.53
CA LEU A 15 19.24 -13.10 -3.69
C LEU A 15 19.64 -13.10 -2.20
N SER A 16 20.94 -13.14 -1.91
CA SER A 16 21.47 -13.08 -0.53
C SER A 16 22.30 -11.83 -0.27
N LEU A 17 22.00 -10.72 -0.95
CA LEU A 17 22.67 -9.44 -0.68
C LEU A 17 21.68 -8.43 -0.07
N THR A 18 22.05 -7.91 1.10
CA THR A 18 21.48 -6.76 1.84
C THR A 18 20.48 -7.02 2.98
N ALA A 19 20.71 -8.04 3.81
CA ALA A 19 20.30 -7.93 5.23
C ALA A 19 21.31 -7.06 6.00
N GLY A 20 21.37 -5.78 5.65
CA GLY A 20 22.10 -4.78 6.42
C GLY A 20 21.34 -4.50 7.71
N CYS A 21 21.88 -4.99 8.83
CA CYS A 21 21.45 -4.61 10.16
C CYS A 21 21.69 -3.10 10.34
N PHE A 22 20.70 -2.28 10.03
CA PHE A 22 20.69 -0.86 10.41
C PHE A 22 20.48 -0.77 11.93
N HIS A 23 21.56 -0.99 12.67
CA HIS A 23 21.62 -0.70 14.10
C HIS A 23 21.73 0.83 14.28
N PHE A 24 20.67 1.56 13.93
CA PHE A 24 20.53 2.98 14.27
C PHE A 24 20.09 3.08 15.72
N GLY A 25 21.06 2.92 16.63
CA GLY A 25 20.94 3.33 18.00
C GLY A 25 20.80 4.84 18.08
N LYS A 26 19.55 5.30 18.29
CA LYS A 26 19.19 6.50 19.07
C LYS A 26 17.67 6.57 19.14
N ASN A 27 17.13 6.28 20.32
CA ASN A 27 15.73 6.45 20.70
C ASN A 27 15.33 7.94 20.76
N ALA A 28 15.55 8.69 19.68
CA ALA A 28 14.80 9.91 19.44
C ALA A 28 13.54 9.47 18.72
N LYS A 29 12.44 9.26 19.45
CA LYS A 29 11.12 9.16 18.81
C LYS A 29 11.01 10.37 17.89
N PRO A 30 10.95 10.19 16.55
CA PRO A 30 10.80 11.31 15.65
C PRO A 30 9.61 12.12 16.14
N LYS A 31 9.78 13.44 16.28
CA LYS A 31 8.68 14.32 16.68
C LYS A 31 7.58 14.10 15.65
N GLU A 32 6.48 13.48 16.06
CA GLU A 32 5.39 13.14 15.15
C GLU A 32 4.92 14.43 14.51
N ASN A 33 5.29 14.63 13.25
CA ASN A 33 4.89 15.81 12.51
C ASN A 33 3.50 15.52 11.95
N PRO A 34 2.43 16.13 12.48
CA PRO A 34 1.07 15.86 12.03
C PRO A 34 0.86 16.20 10.55
N ALA A 35 1.69 17.08 9.97
CA ALA A 35 1.64 17.37 8.53
C ALA A 35 2.06 16.16 7.69
N ILE A 36 3.10 15.42 8.12
CA ILE A 36 3.59 14.23 7.41
C ILE A 36 2.59 13.07 7.56
N ALA A 37 2.00 12.94 8.75
CA ALA A 37 0.95 11.95 8.99
C ALA A 37 -0.29 12.21 8.12
N ALA A 38 -0.73 13.47 8.02
CA ALA A 38 -1.87 13.86 7.18
C ALA A 38 -1.63 13.62 5.68
N GLU A 39 -0.44 13.95 5.18
CA GLU A 39 -0.07 13.71 3.77
C GLU A 39 -0.04 12.20 3.45
N LEU A 40 0.48 11.39 4.37
CA LEU A 40 0.50 9.94 4.22
C LEU A 40 -0.93 9.36 4.23
N GLU A 41 -1.79 9.85 5.13
CA GLU A 41 -3.20 9.45 5.19
C GLU A 41 -3.99 9.83 3.93
N GLU A 42 -3.74 10.99 3.35
CA GLU A 42 -4.39 11.44 2.13
C GLU A 42 -3.92 10.65 0.90
N SER A 43 -2.60 10.47 0.75
CA SER A 43 -2.05 9.66 -0.34
C SER A 43 -2.46 8.18 -0.24
N PHE A 44 -2.52 7.64 0.98
CA PHE A 44 -3.05 6.31 1.23
C PHE A 44 -4.52 6.22 0.81
N ARG A 45 -5.35 7.18 1.23
CA ARG A 45 -6.77 7.21 0.87
C ARG A 45 -6.97 7.22 -0.63
N GLN A 46 -6.30 8.12 -1.34
CA GLN A 46 -6.43 8.24 -2.80
C GLN A 46 -6.07 6.92 -3.49
N ARG A 47 -4.91 6.35 -3.18
CA ARG A 47 -4.44 5.09 -3.78
C ARG A 47 -5.33 3.91 -3.44
N TRP A 48 -5.86 3.87 -2.22
CA TRP A 48 -6.78 2.81 -1.80
C TRP A 48 -8.10 2.89 -2.58
N ILE A 49 -8.69 4.09 -2.67
CA ILE A 49 -9.96 4.31 -3.39
C ILE A 49 -9.78 3.98 -4.87
N GLU A 50 -8.70 4.44 -5.50
CA GLU A 50 -8.43 4.16 -6.91
C GLU A 50 -8.29 2.66 -7.18
N LYS A 51 -7.47 1.96 -6.38
CA LYS A 51 -7.34 0.51 -6.49
C LYS A 51 -8.70 -0.18 -6.33
N ARG A 52 -9.48 0.24 -5.33
CA ARG A 52 -10.77 -0.38 -5.04
C ARG A 52 -11.81 -0.11 -6.13
N ALA A 53 -11.82 1.08 -6.69
CA ALA A 53 -12.68 1.43 -7.82
C ALA A 53 -12.33 0.59 -9.06
N ILE A 54 -11.04 0.33 -9.32
CA ILE A 54 -10.62 -0.57 -10.40
C ILE A 54 -11.12 -1.99 -10.15
N GLU A 55 -10.98 -2.52 -8.92
CA GLU A 55 -11.48 -3.85 -8.56
C GLU A 55 -13.00 -3.99 -8.68
N LEU A 56 -13.75 -2.90 -8.44
CA LEU A 56 -15.20 -2.87 -8.64
C LEU A 56 -15.55 -2.76 -10.13
N GLY A 57 -14.77 -1.99 -10.89
CA GLY A 57 -14.88 -1.90 -12.34
C GLY A 57 -14.65 -3.24 -13.05
N THR A 58 -13.66 -4.03 -12.61
CA THR A 58 -13.44 -5.39 -13.15
C THR A 58 -14.58 -6.35 -12.83
N LYS A 59 -15.40 -6.05 -11.82
CA LYS A 59 -16.65 -6.77 -11.51
C LYS A 59 -17.86 -6.26 -12.31
N GLY A 60 -17.66 -5.35 -13.27
CA GLY A 60 -18.71 -4.82 -14.14
C GLY A 60 -19.44 -3.61 -13.58
N MET A 61 -18.96 -3.01 -12.49
CA MET A 61 -19.55 -1.78 -11.95
C MET A 61 -19.18 -0.57 -12.80
N ALA A 62 -20.14 0.35 -13.03
CA ALA A 62 -19.85 1.60 -13.71
C ALA A 62 -18.79 2.42 -12.94
N PRO A 63 -17.87 3.13 -13.63
CA PRO A 63 -16.74 3.82 -12.98
C PRO A 63 -17.14 4.79 -11.86
N ASP A 64 -18.21 5.55 -12.07
CA ASP A 64 -18.69 6.53 -11.09
C ASP A 64 -19.27 5.85 -9.83
N LEU A 65 -20.04 4.77 -10.03
CA LEU A 65 -20.59 3.96 -8.93
C LEU A 65 -19.48 3.22 -8.18
N ALA A 66 -18.49 2.68 -8.91
CA ALA A 66 -17.34 2.01 -8.34
C ALA A 66 -16.51 2.94 -7.44
N ARG A 67 -16.30 4.19 -7.87
CA ARG A 67 -15.61 5.20 -7.07
C ARG A 67 -16.43 5.59 -5.83
N ALA A 68 -17.73 5.83 -5.99
CA ALA A 68 -18.61 6.16 -4.87
C ALA A 68 -18.64 5.03 -3.82
N GLN A 69 -18.77 3.78 -4.25
CA GLN A 69 -18.75 2.63 -3.36
C GLN A 69 -17.37 2.46 -2.69
N ALA A 70 -16.27 2.64 -3.41
CA ALA A 70 -14.94 2.62 -2.81
C ALA A 70 -14.78 3.69 -1.71
N ILE A 71 -15.34 4.89 -1.88
CA ILE A 71 -15.31 5.93 -0.85
C ILE A 71 -16.06 5.49 0.42
N GLU A 72 -17.25 4.92 0.27
CA GLU A 72 -18.06 4.47 1.41
C GLU A 72 -17.43 3.27 2.13
N GLU A 73 -16.85 2.32 1.38
CA GLU A 73 -16.08 1.21 1.96
C GLU A 73 -14.87 1.72 2.73
N PHE A 74 -14.16 2.73 2.21
CA PHE A 74 -13.02 3.33 2.90
C PHE A 74 -13.44 3.98 4.23
N LYS A 75 -14.50 4.79 4.22
CA LYS A 75 -15.06 5.42 5.43
C LYS A 75 -15.44 4.39 6.48
N THR A 76 -16.15 3.35 6.07
CA THR A 76 -16.61 2.27 6.96
C THR A 76 -15.43 1.51 7.57
N LYS A 77 -14.42 1.20 6.74
CA LYS A 77 -13.29 0.36 7.14
C LYS A 77 -12.29 1.06 8.05
N TYR A 78 -12.02 2.34 7.80
CA TYR A 78 -10.99 3.09 8.51
C TYR A 78 -11.56 4.12 9.48
N ASN A 79 -12.89 4.13 9.68
CA ASN A 79 -13.63 5.08 10.51
C ASN A 79 -13.12 6.52 10.31
N PHE A 80 -12.84 6.87 9.05
CA PHE A 80 -12.17 8.12 8.73
C PHE A 80 -13.12 9.27 9.11
N PRO A 81 -12.79 10.10 10.12
CA PRO A 81 -13.70 11.16 10.54
C PRO A 81 -13.91 12.12 9.37
N ALA A 82 -15.15 12.55 9.15
CA ALA A 82 -15.41 13.66 8.25
C ALA A 82 -14.50 14.83 8.65
N PRO A 83 -13.90 15.57 7.69
CA PRO A 83 -13.01 16.67 8.03
C PRO A 83 -13.77 17.62 8.96
N THR A 84 -13.37 17.69 10.22
CA THR A 84 -13.92 18.66 11.15
C THR A 84 -13.42 20.02 10.65
N ALA A 85 -14.33 20.83 10.11
CA ALA A 85 -14.06 22.22 9.78
C ALA A 85 -13.46 22.90 11.01
N ARG A 86 -12.20 23.36 10.90
CA ARG A 86 -11.58 24.32 11.80
C ARG A 86 -11.34 25.60 11.03
#